data_AF-A0A183KA52-F1
#
_entry.id   AF-A0A183KA52-F1
#
_cell.length_a   1.000
_cell.length_b   1.000
_cell.length_c   1.000
_cell.angle_alpha   90.00
_cell.angle_beta   90.00
_cell.angle_gamma   90.00
#
_symmetry.space_group_name_H-M   'P 1'
#
loop_
_entity.id
_entity.type
_entity.pdbx_description
1 polymer ?
#
loop_
_entity_poly.entity_id
_entity_poly.type
_entity_poly.pdbx_seq_one_letter_code
_entity_poly.pdbx_strand_id
1 'polypeptide(L)'
;MSTSEGKHGIQLTSRMKLDDQDIADDLALLSHTKQQMQEKTTSVAAASAAIRWLDTISNNVLWERTNQIPSEEEIRKKRWKWIRQTFRKVLNCVTKQALTWNPQGQRKGGRPKNTLRREMKTDMRRMNNSWIELERKTENKVGWRMLVGGLCSFGSNRR
;
A
#
# COMPACT_ATOMS: atom_id res chain seq x y z
N MET A 1 3.41 14.95 -76.18
CA MET A 1 2.71 13.65 -76.09
C MET A 1 3.76 12.57 -75.90
N SER A 2 3.73 11.62 -74.96
CA SER A 2 2.95 11.36 -73.74
C SER A 2 3.72 10.24 -72.99
N THR A 3 3.86 10.41 -71.66
CA THR A 3 3.77 9.43 -70.55
C THR A 3 3.95 7.92 -70.78
N SER A 4 4.77 7.28 -69.93
CA SER A 4 4.35 6.25 -68.93
C SER A 4 5.59 5.72 -68.17
N GLU A 5 5.92 6.26 -67.00
CA GLU A 5 5.53 5.75 -65.67
C GLU A 5 5.74 4.24 -65.43
N GLY A 6 6.78 3.93 -64.63
CA GLY A 6 6.63 3.22 -63.38
C GLY A 6 6.54 1.69 -63.42
N LYS A 7 7.61 1.00 -63.02
CA LYS A 7 7.48 -0.28 -62.31
C LYS A 7 8.35 -0.28 -61.05
N HIS A 8 7.65 0.04 -59.98
CA HIS A 8 8.07 0.07 -58.60
C HIS A 8 8.12 -1.35 -58.02
N GLY A 9 9.01 -1.54 -57.05
CA GLY A 9 8.68 -2.27 -55.82
C GLY A 9 8.91 -3.78 -55.83
N ILE A 10 9.89 -4.20 -55.03
CA ILE A 10 10.09 -5.58 -54.60
C ILE A 10 8.84 -6.09 -53.88
N GLN A 11 8.41 -7.32 -54.21
CA GLN A 11 7.22 -7.99 -53.67
C GLN A 11 7.29 -8.17 -52.14
N LEU A 12 6.23 -7.78 -51.43
CA LEU A 12 6.07 -7.93 -49.98
C LEU A 12 4.72 -8.58 -49.61
N THR A 13 4.26 -9.54 -50.43
CA THR A 13 2.93 -10.17 -50.29
C THR A 13 2.91 -11.49 -49.52
N SER A 14 4.06 -12.07 -49.16
CA SER A 14 4.12 -13.39 -48.50
C SER A 14 4.27 -13.35 -46.97
N ARG A 15 4.33 -12.16 -46.35
CA ARG A 15 4.45 -12.04 -44.86
C ARG A 15 3.18 -11.60 -44.13
N MET A 16 2.30 -10.81 -44.74
CA MET A 16 1.11 -10.27 -44.04
C MET A 16 0.10 -11.33 -43.59
N LYS A 17 -0.02 -12.47 -44.29
CA LYS A 17 -1.01 -13.52 -43.94
C LYS A 17 -0.61 -14.39 -42.75
N LEU A 18 0.69 -14.50 -42.46
CA LEU A 18 1.17 -15.28 -41.31
C LEU A 18 0.95 -14.51 -39.99
N ASP A 19 1.13 -13.18 -40.01
CA ASP A 19 0.94 -12.33 -38.84
C ASP A 19 -0.51 -12.32 -38.34
N ASP A 20 -1.51 -12.35 -39.23
CA ASP A 20 -2.93 -12.31 -38.84
C ASP A 20 -3.40 -13.59 -38.13
N GLN A 21 -2.82 -14.75 -38.47
CA GLN A 21 -3.18 -16.03 -37.84
C GLN A 21 -2.54 -16.18 -36.46
N ASP A 22 -1.27 -15.79 -36.32
CA ASP A 22 -0.56 -15.78 -35.04
C ASP A 22 -1.20 -14.77 -34.05
N ILE A 23 -1.68 -13.61 -34.54
CA ILE A 23 -2.42 -12.63 -33.73
C ILE A 23 -3.77 -13.20 -33.23
N ALA A 24 -4.50 -13.95 -34.07
CA ALA A 24 -5.78 -14.54 -33.69
C ALA A 24 -5.62 -15.63 -32.62
N ASP A 25 -4.58 -16.45 -32.75
CA ASP A 25 -4.27 -17.51 -31.79
C ASP A 25 -3.82 -16.93 -30.43
N ASP A 26 -3.00 -15.87 -30.44
CA ASP A 26 -2.60 -15.14 -29.23
C ASP A 26 -3.79 -14.49 -28.51
N LEU A 27 -4.73 -13.91 -29.27
CA LEU A 27 -5.96 -13.33 -28.73
C LEU A 27 -6.90 -14.40 -28.16
N ALA A 28 -7.00 -15.57 -28.81
CA ALA A 28 -7.78 -16.70 -28.31
C ALA A 28 -7.21 -17.23 -26.97
N LEU A 29 -5.88 -17.31 -26.86
CA LEU A 29 -5.19 -17.70 -25.63
C LEU A 29 -5.44 -16.68 -24.49
N LEU A 30 -5.34 -15.38 -24.78
CA LEU A 30 -5.63 -14.32 -23.82
C LEU A 30 -7.10 -14.30 -23.38
N SER A 31 -8.02 -14.55 -24.32
CA SER A 31 -9.46 -14.65 -24.02
C SER A 31 -9.76 -15.83 -23.11
N HIS A 32 -9.21 -17.00 -23.45
CA HIS A 32 -9.39 -18.22 -22.67
C HIS A 32 -8.82 -18.10 -21.25
N THR A 33 -7.63 -17.51 -21.08
CA THR A 33 -7.06 -17.29 -19.74
C THR A 33 -7.87 -16.30 -18.90
N LYS A 34 -8.36 -15.22 -19.51
CA LYS A 34 -9.25 -14.26 -18.85
C LYS A 34 -10.57 -14.92 -18.42
N GLN A 35 -11.15 -15.75 -19.28
CA GLN A 35 -12.36 -16.50 -18.98
C GLN A 35 -12.13 -17.49 -17.83
N GLN A 36 -11.04 -18.27 -17.85
CA GLN A 36 -10.68 -19.16 -16.75
C GLN A 36 -10.49 -18.41 -15.43
N MET A 37 -9.85 -17.24 -15.46
CA MET A 37 -9.70 -16.40 -14.27
C MET A 37 -11.07 -15.95 -13.74
N GLN A 38 -11.98 -15.55 -14.62
CA GLN A 38 -13.33 -15.15 -14.24
C GLN A 38 -14.12 -16.33 -13.66
N GLU A 39 -14.12 -17.48 -14.31
CA GLU A 39 -14.81 -18.69 -13.83
C GLU A 39 -14.28 -19.15 -12.48
N LYS A 40 -12.95 -19.13 -12.28
CA LYS A 40 -12.34 -19.42 -10.97
C LYS A 40 -12.73 -18.39 -9.92
N THR A 41 -12.79 -17.10 -10.27
CA THR A 41 -13.22 -16.04 -9.36
C THR A 41 -14.69 -16.22 -8.96
N THR A 42 -15.57 -16.50 -9.91
CA THR A 42 -17.00 -16.73 -9.68
C THR A 42 -17.24 -17.99 -8.86
N SER A 43 -16.50 -19.07 -9.14
CA SER A 43 -16.55 -20.31 -8.37
C SER A 43 -16.10 -20.10 -6.91
N VAL A 44 -14.99 -19.38 -6.69
CA VAL A 44 -14.53 -19.01 -5.34
C VAL A 44 -15.52 -18.10 -4.62
N ALA A 45 -16.13 -17.14 -5.34
CA ALA A 45 -17.18 -16.27 -4.80
C ALA A 45 -18.44 -17.08 -4.40
N ALA A 46 -18.88 -18.02 -5.24
CA ALA A 46 -20.01 -18.90 -4.94
C ALA A 46 -19.72 -19.85 -3.76
N ALA A 47 -18.52 -20.44 -3.73
CA ALA A 47 -18.08 -21.28 -2.61
C ALA A 47 -18.03 -20.48 -1.30
N SER A 48 -17.49 -19.25 -1.32
CA SER A 48 -17.45 -18.38 -0.14
C SER A 48 -18.82 -17.85 0.30
N ALA A 49 -19.78 -17.72 -0.62
CA ALA A 49 -21.17 -17.41 -0.29
C ALA A 49 -21.95 -18.62 0.28
N ALA A 50 -21.59 -19.83 -0.14
CA ALA A 50 -22.15 -21.08 0.39
C ALA A 50 -21.58 -21.45 1.78
N ILE A 51 -20.43 -20.88 2.15
CA ILE A 51 -19.96 -20.88 3.55
C ILE A 51 -20.95 -20.03 4.34
N ARG A 52 -21.85 -20.70 5.05
CA ARG A 52 -22.66 -20.09 6.09
C ARG A 52 -21.71 -19.63 7.19
N TRP A 53 -21.34 -18.36 7.19
CA TRP A 53 -20.61 -17.69 8.27
C TRP A 53 -21.48 -17.72 9.53
N LEU A 54 -21.50 -18.86 10.22
CA LEU A 54 -22.01 -18.96 11.57
C LEU A 54 -21.04 -18.16 12.45
N ASP A 55 -21.61 -17.11 13.02
CA ASP A 55 -21.01 -16.07 13.85
C ASP A 55 -20.11 -15.09 13.09
N THR A 56 -20.61 -13.86 12.96
CA THR A 56 -19.80 -12.68 12.67
C THR A 56 -18.79 -12.49 13.81
N ILE A 57 -17.64 -13.16 13.71
CA ILE A 57 -16.55 -13.02 14.65
C ILE A 57 -16.06 -11.58 14.53
N SER A 58 -16.20 -10.81 15.60
CA SER A 58 -15.66 -9.45 15.64
C SER A 58 -14.14 -9.51 15.51
N ASN A 59 -13.55 -8.49 14.88
CA ASN A 59 -12.09 -8.40 14.76
C ASN A 59 -11.38 -8.55 16.11
N ASN A 60 -12.00 -8.10 17.20
CA ASN A 60 -11.44 -8.24 18.54
C ASN A 60 -11.29 -9.72 18.96
N VAL A 61 -12.35 -10.52 18.79
CA VAL A 61 -12.37 -11.95 19.13
C VAL A 61 -11.37 -12.75 18.28
N LEU A 62 -11.21 -12.38 17.00
CA LEU A 62 -10.23 -13.00 16.12
C LEU A 62 -8.79 -12.75 16.60
N TRP A 63 -8.47 -11.53 17.05
CA TRP A 63 -7.14 -11.20 17.57
C TRP A 63 -6.81 -11.88 18.89
N GLU A 64 -7.79 -12.00 19.78
CA GLU A 64 -7.63 -12.72 21.05
C GLU A 64 -7.32 -14.21 20.83
N ARG A 65 -8.00 -14.85 19.89
CA ARG A 65 -7.79 -16.29 19.58
C ARG A 65 -6.46 -16.56 18.90
N THR A 66 -6.02 -15.66 18.03
CA THR A 66 -4.83 -15.88 17.19
C THR A 66 -3.53 -15.37 17.82
N ASN A 67 -3.60 -14.62 18.94
CA ASN A 67 -2.46 -13.92 19.54
C ASN A 67 -1.70 -13.03 18.54
N GLN A 68 -2.35 -12.59 17.46
CA GLN A 68 -1.73 -11.77 16.42
C GLN A 68 -1.76 -10.28 16.80
N ILE A 69 -0.69 -9.58 16.46
CA ILE A 69 -0.61 -8.12 16.60
C ILE A 69 -1.29 -7.49 15.39
N PRO A 70 -2.26 -6.57 15.56
CA PRO A 70 -2.88 -5.87 14.46
C PRO A 70 -1.84 -5.18 13.57
N SER A 71 -2.01 -5.27 12.25
CA SER A 71 -1.09 -4.66 11.27
C SER A 71 -0.88 -3.16 11.53
N GLU A 72 -1.91 -2.45 11.99
CA GLU A 72 -1.82 -1.05 12.39
C GLU A 72 -0.84 -0.80 13.55
N GLU A 73 -0.81 -1.70 14.55
CA GLU A 73 0.13 -1.59 15.67
C GLU A 73 1.56 -1.89 15.21
N GLU A 74 1.75 -2.85 14.32
CA GLU A 74 3.07 -3.12 13.75
C GLU A 74 3.59 -1.93 12.93
N ILE A 75 2.73 -1.36 12.08
CA ILE A 75 3.04 -0.17 11.29
C ILE A 75 3.39 0.99 12.22
N ARG A 76 2.64 1.17 13.31
CA ARG A 76 2.89 2.19 14.34
C ARG A 76 4.23 1.96 15.05
N LYS A 77 4.53 0.73 15.48
CA LYS A 77 5.82 0.37 16.11
C LYS A 77 7.00 0.63 15.16
N LYS A 78 6.90 0.17 13.90
CA LYS A 78 7.92 0.37 12.86
C LYS A 78 8.13 1.86 12.59
N ARG A 79 7.04 2.62 12.47
CA ARG A 79 7.08 4.09 12.30
C ARG A 79 7.80 4.76 13.46
N TRP A 80 7.40 4.50 14.71
CA TRP A 80 8.02 5.16 15.86
C TRP A 80 9.46 4.69 16.09
N LYS A 81 9.81 3.46 15.72
CA LYS A 81 11.20 3.00 15.67
C LYS A 81 12.03 3.81 14.66
N TRP A 82 11.50 4.08 13.47
CA TRP A 82 12.15 4.93 12.47
C TRP A 82 12.28 6.38 12.94
N ILE A 83 11.22 6.96 13.50
CA ILE A 83 11.22 8.33 14.05
C ILE A 83 12.30 8.49 15.13
N ARG A 84 12.43 7.52 16.03
CA ARG A 84 13.50 7.51 17.05
C ARG A 84 14.89 7.56 16.42
N GLN A 85 15.11 6.79 15.36
CA GLN A 85 16.39 6.79 14.65
C GLN A 85 16.64 8.14 13.99
N THR A 86 15.62 8.74 13.39
CA THR A 86 15.68 10.07 12.79
C THR A 86 15.99 11.15 13.83
N PHE A 87 15.40 11.11 15.03
CA PHE A 87 15.69 12.06 16.10
C PHE A 87 17.13 12.02 16.61
N ARG A 88 17.80 10.88 16.49
CA ARG A 88 19.21 10.72 16.89
C ARG A 88 20.19 11.24 15.84
N LYS A 89 19.73 11.58 14.63
CA LYS A 89 20.58 12.18 13.60
C LYS A 89 20.83 13.67 13.88
N VAL A 90 21.87 14.22 13.27
CA VAL A 90 22.18 15.66 13.36
C VAL A 90 20.99 16.50 12.89
N LEU A 91 20.74 17.63 13.56
CA LEU A 91 19.55 18.48 13.40
C LEU A 91 19.26 18.86 11.93
N ASN A 92 20.30 19.01 11.12
CA ASN A 92 20.20 19.48 9.73
C ASN A 92 20.21 18.36 8.67
N CYS A 93 20.11 17.10 9.06
CA CYS A 93 20.01 16.04 8.06
C CYS A 93 18.66 16.14 7.32
N VAL A 94 18.68 15.89 6.00
CA VAL A 94 17.50 15.92 5.12
C VAL A 94 16.34 15.09 5.70
N THR A 95 16.65 13.97 6.38
CA THR A 95 15.65 13.11 7.01
C THR A 95 14.90 13.78 8.18
N LYS A 96 15.57 14.61 8.99
CA LYS A 96 14.93 15.39 10.07
C LYS A 96 14.09 16.53 9.51
N GLN A 97 14.62 17.25 8.52
CA GLN A 97 13.89 18.33 7.84
C GLN A 97 12.61 17.81 7.16
N ALA A 98 12.68 16.64 6.52
CA ALA A 98 11.51 16.00 5.92
C ALA A 98 10.42 15.63 6.93
N LEU A 99 10.77 15.40 8.20
CA LEU A 99 9.80 15.05 9.26
C LEU A 99 8.94 16.25 9.67
N THR A 100 9.52 17.45 9.67
CA THR A 100 8.85 18.71 10.03
C THR A 100 8.36 19.49 8.81
N TRP A 101 8.76 19.09 7.60
CA TRP A 101 8.39 19.75 6.35
C TRP A 101 6.88 19.83 6.13
N ASN A 102 6.40 21.07 5.92
CA ASN A 102 5.04 21.34 5.50
C ASN A 102 5.02 21.55 3.97
N PRO A 103 4.56 20.59 3.16
CA PRO A 103 4.51 20.80 1.72
C PRO A 103 3.51 21.92 1.41
N GLN A 104 4.03 23.01 0.85
CA GLN A 104 3.24 24.13 0.36
C GLN A 104 2.42 23.65 -0.86
N GLY A 105 1.10 23.79 -0.81
CA GLY A 105 0.22 23.49 -1.95
C GLY A 105 -1.01 22.64 -1.61
N GLN A 106 -2.00 22.68 -2.52
CA GLN A 106 -3.21 21.88 -2.40
C GLN A 106 -3.03 20.49 -3.03
N ARG A 107 -3.66 19.48 -2.43
CA ARG A 107 -3.58 18.10 -2.92
C ARG A 107 -4.68 17.83 -3.95
N LYS A 108 -4.34 17.12 -5.02
CA LYS A 108 -5.32 16.58 -5.97
C LYS A 108 -6.28 15.63 -5.26
N GLY A 109 -7.58 15.71 -5.58
CA GLY A 109 -8.61 14.80 -5.08
C GLY A 109 -8.32 13.35 -5.48
N GLY A 110 -8.64 12.39 -4.59
CA GLY A 110 -8.46 10.95 -4.83
C GLY A 110 -7.33 10.28 -4.05
N ARG A 111 -6.41 11.04 -3.43
CA ARG A 111 -5.35 10.44 -2.58
C ARG A 111 -5.90 10.06 -1.19
N PRO A 112 -5.61 8.85 -0.68
CA PRO A 112 -5.99 8.42 0.67
C PRO A 112 -5.61 9.45 1.76
N LYS A 113 -6.52 9.66 2.71
CA LYS A 113 -6.39 10.67 3.78
C LYS A 113 -5.33 10.33 4.84
N ASN A 114 -4.81 9.09 4.85
CA ASN A 114 -3.86 8.55 5.82
C ASN A 114 -2.40 8.86 5.42
N THR A 115 -1.90 10.01 5.88
CA THR A 115 -0.48 10.34 5.70
C THR A 115 0.29 10.17 6.99
N LEU A 116 1.56 9.78 6.88
CA LEU A 116 2.52 9.65 7.99
C LEU A 116 2.41 10.80 9.01
N ARG A 117 2.34 12.05 8.53
CA ARG A 117 2.20 13.25 9.38
C ARG A 117 0.88 13.33 10.15
N ARG A 118 -0.24 12.95 9.53
CA ARG A 118 -1.56 12.96 10.19
C ARG A 118 -1.63 11.89 11.26
N GLU A 119 -1.18 10.69 10.94
CA GLU A 119 -1.12 9.58 11.90
C GLU A 119 -0.20 9.92 13.06
N MET A 120 0.98 10.46 12.79
CA MET A 120 1.91 10.92 13.81
C MET A 120 1.35 12.06 14.67
N LYS A 121 0.64 13.03 14.07
CA LYS A 121 -0.04 14.11 14.81
C LYS A 121 -1.17 13.57 15.71
N THR A 122 -1.87 12.54 15.26
CA THR A 122 -2.90 11.86 16.07
C THR A 122 -2.26 11.08 17.22
N ASP A 123 -1.19 10.34 16.96
CA ASP A 123 -0.42 9.63 17.98
C ASP A 123 0.18 10.59 19.02
N MET A 124 0.74 11.72 18.60
CA MET A 124 1.25 12.75 19.52
C MET A 124 0.16 13.35 20.41
N ARG A 125 -1.04 13.58 19.84
CA ARG A 125 -2.21 14.02 20.63
C ARG A 125 -2.64 12.97 21.65
N ARG A 126 -2.59 11.68 21.29
CA ARG A 126 -2.89 10.57 22.22
C ARG A 126 -1.88 10.47 23.36
N MET A 127 -0.61 10.79 23.09
CA MET A 127 0.45 10.75 24.09
C MET A 127 0.56 12.04 24.92
N ASN A 128 -0.21 13.07 24.60
CA ASN A 128 -0.10 14.41 25.17
C ASN A 128 1.35 14.92 25.24
N ASN A 129 2.09 14.80 24.13
CA ASN A 129 3.48 15.26 24.06
C ASN A 129 3.68 16.23 22.91
N SER A 130 4.46 17.27 23.20
CA SER A 130 5.04 18.16 22.19
C SER A 130 6.20 17.50 21.45
N TRP A 131 6.59 18.07 20.30
CA TRP A 131 7.75 17.63 19.54
C TRP A 131 9.06 17.69 20.35
N ILE A 132 9.20 18.73 21.17
CA ILE A 132 10.38 18.99 21.99
C ILE A 132 10.51 17.95 23.11
N GLU A 133 9.42 17.65 23.81
CA GLU A 133 9.40 16.60 24.84
C GLU A 133 9.69 15.22 24.25
N LEU A 134 9.24 14.98 23.01
CA LEU A 134 9.46 13.73 22.31
C LEU A 134 10.93 13.55 21.95
N GLU A 135 11.59 14.62 21.47
CA GLU A 135 13.03 14.62 21.22
C GLU A 135 13.81 14.31 22.52
N ARG A 136 13.47 14.96 23.63
CA ARG A 136 14.07 14.68 24.96
C ARG A 136 13.85 13.23 25.43
N LYS A 137 12.67 12.66 25.15
CA LYS A 137 12.34 11.25 25.51
C LYS A 137 13.07 10.22 24.63
N THR A 138 13.58 10.58 23.45
CA THR A 138 14.31 9.64 22.57
C THR A 138 15.69 9.27 23.10
N GLU A 139 16.28 10.12 23.94
CA GLU A 139 17.54 9.89 24.62
C GLU A 139 17.39 8.73 25.62
N ASN A 140 16.31 8.74 26.41
CA ASN A 140 15.97 7.65 27.32
C ASN A 140 15.38 6.43 26.58
N LYS A 141 16.17 5.37 26.44
CA LYS A 141 15.75 4.12 25.76
C LYS A 141 14.57 3.41 26.44
N VAL A 142 14.47 3.48 27.76
CA VAL A 142 13.39 2.84 28.53
C VAL A 142 12.12 3.69 28.44
N GLY A 143 12.25 5.00 28.67
CA GLY A 143 11.15 5.95 28.52
C GLY A 143 10.52 5.92 27.13
N TRP A 144 11.34 5.82 26.07
CA TRP A 144 10.86 5.66 24.70
C TRP A 144 10.08 4.37 24.48
N ARG A 145 10.56 3.24 25.04
CA ARG A 145 9.87 1.94 24.92
C ARG A 145 8.52 1.96 25.63
N MET A 146 8.43 2.57 26.81
CA MET A 146 7.16 2.70 27.55
C MET A 146 6.17 3.60 26.80
N LEU A 147 6.63 4.72 26.24
CA LEU A 147 5.79 5.65 25.48
C LEU A 147 5.23 5.01 24.20
N VAL A 148 6.08 4.35 23.42
CA VAL A 148 5.63 3.65 22.20
C VAL A 148 4.79 2.42 22.54
N GLY A 149 5.13 1.72 23.63
CA GLY A 149 4.35 0.59 24.14
C GLY A 149 2.93 1.01 24.52
N GLY A 150 2.78 2.03 25.36
CA GLY A 150 1.48 2.57 25.76
C GLY A 150 0.64 3.05 24.57
N LEU A 151 1.26 3.71 23.58
CA LEU A 151 0.58 4.14 22.35
C LEU A 151 0.08 2.95 21.50
N CYS A 152 0.82 1.85 21.46
CA CYS A 152 0.41 0.67 20.69
C CYS A 152 -0.68 -0.11 21.42
N SER A 153 -0.58 -0.23 22.74
CA SER A 153 -1.58 -0.90 23.60
C SER A 153 -2.88 -0.11 23.75
N PHE A 154 -2.87 1.22 23.60
CA PHE A 154 -4.09 2.06 23.65
C PHE A 154 -5.06 1.77 22.49
N GLY A 155 -4.57 1.21 21.38
CA GLY A 155 -5.40 0.76 20.26
C GLY A 155 -5.99 -0.64 20.45
N SER A 156 -5.38 -1.46 21.31
CA SER A 156 -5.88 -2.77 21.68
C SER A 156 -6.80 -2.59 22.89
N ASN A 157 -8.03 -2.15 22.65
CA ASN A 157 -9.08 -2.19 23.67
C ASN A 157 -9.45 -3.67 23.92
N ARG A 158 -8.58 -4.38 24.64
CA ARG A 158 -8.87 -5.67 25.26
C ARG A 158 -9.77 -5.39 26.47
N ARG A 159 -11.08 -5.30 26.22
CA ARG A 159 -12.12 -5.28 27.23
C ARG A 159 -13.16 -6.30 26.86
#